data_AF-A0A6A4HA36-F1
#
_entry.id   AF-A0A6A4HA36-F1
#
_cell.length_a   1.000
_cell.length_b   1.000
_cell.length_c   1.000
_cell.angle_alpha   90.00
_cell.angle_beta   90.00
_cell.angle_gamma   90.00
#
_symmetry.space_group_name_H-M   'P 1'
#
loop_
_entity.id
_entity.type
_entity.pdbx_description
1 polymer ?
#
loop_
_entity_poly.entity_id
_entity_poly.type
_entity_poly.pdbx_seq_one_letter_code
_entity_poly.pdbx_strand_id
1 'polypeptide(L)'
;LFSLAVYLVSLTVAQSPTHEITSFQSLPARLFFLRDTSTAIYHDVIEGIVYISQDEGKSWGPAAGIPQGEAVMVIEHPFDSAYAFALTMGTTHYRTEDRGKTWRSFDMPVPPALVARPLSFHS
;
A
#
# COMPACT_ATOMS: atom_id res chain seq x y z
N LEU A 1 52.83 10.87 32.82
CA LEU A 1 51.51 11.26 32.30
C LEU A 1 50.94 10.07 31.53
N PHE A 2 50.26 9.15 32.23
CA PHE A 2 49.63 7.98 31.60
C PHE A 2 48.22 8.39 31.15
N SER A 3 47.99 8.39 29.84
CA SER A 3 46.67 8.58 29.25
C SER A 3 45.94 7.24 29.25
N LEU A 4 44.81 7.17 29.95
CA LEU A 4 43.93 6.01 29.97
C LEU A 4 42.82 6.24 28.94
N ALA A 5 42.89 5.58 27.79
CA ALA A 5 41.81 5.59 26.80
C ALA A 5 40.74 4.58 27.23
N VAL A 6 39.54 5.08 27.57
CA VAL A 6 38.37 4.25 27.85
C VAL A 6 37.68 3.92 26.53
N TYR A 7 37.69 2.65 26.14
CA TYR A 7 36.89 2.15 25.03
C TYR A 7 35.49 1.82 25.55
N LEU A 8 34.49 2.62 25.15
CA LEU A 8 33.07 2.31 25.34
C LEU A 8 32.65 1.28 24.29
N VAL A 9 32.46 0.03 24.73
CA VAL A 9 31.80 -1.01 23.93
C VAL A 9 30.29 -0.84 24.11
N SER A 10 29.61 -0.34 23.08
CA SER A 10 28.14 -0.29 23.06
C SER A 10 27.60 -1.70 22.84
N LEU A 11 26.98 -2.29 23.87
CA LEU A 11 26.20 -3.51 23.73
C LEU A 11 24.85 -3.15 23.10
N THR A 12 24.65 -3.49 21.82
CA THR A 12 23.35 -3.40 21.17
C THR A 12 22.52 -4.64 21.50
N VAL A 13 21.49 -4.48 22.31
CA VAL A 13 20.46 -5.52 22.52
C VAL A 13 19.33 -5.28 21.52
N ALA A 14 18.93 -6.32 20.79
CA ALA A 14 17.79 -6.24 19.88
C ALA A 14 16.48 -5.98 20.67
N GLN A 15 15.67 -5.03 20.23
CA GLN A 15 14.33 -4.82 20.81
C GLN A 15 13.40 -5.99 20.48
N SER A 16 12.48 -6.29 21.41
CA SER A 16 11.41 -7.25 21.16
C SER A 16 10.49 -6.78 20.04
N PRO A 17 10.02 -7.69 19.16
CA PRO A 17 9.10 -7.32 18.10
C PRO A 17 7.78 -6.82 18.70
N THR A 18 7.26 -5.71 18.15
CA THR A 18 5.94 -5.16 18.48
C THR A 18 4.93 -5.53 17.41
N HIS A 19 3.67 -5.73 17.80
CA HIS A 19 2.57 -5.98 16.86
C HIS A 19 1.32 -5.19 17.28
N GLU A 20 0.44 -4.95 16.32
CA GLU A 20 -0.88 -4.35 16.52
C GLU A 20 -1.92 -5.21 15.79
N ILE A 21 -3.17 -5.18 16.27
CA ILE A 21 -4.27 -5.94 15.69
C ILE A 21 -5.34 -4.96 15.18
N THR A 22 -5.62 -5.01 13.88
CA THR A 22 -6.73 -4.30 13.25
C THR A 22 -7.70 -5.30 12.63
N SER A 23 -9.00 -5.15 12.90
CA SER A 23 -10.05 -5.99 12.35
C SER A 23 -10.79 -5.28 11.22
N PHE A 24 -11.09 -6.01 10.14
CA PHE A 24 -11.92 -5.57 9.03
C PHE A 24 -13.21 -6.39 9.00
N GLN A 25 -14.31 -5.80 8.51
CA GLN A 25 -15.61 -6.48 8.44
C GLN A 25 -15.66 -7.53 7.33
N SER A 26 -14.92 -7.30 6.24
CA SER A 26 -14.83 -8.20 5.09
C SER A 26 -13.48 -8.92 5.03
N LEU A 27 -13.38 -9.92 4.16
CA LEU A 27 -12.08 -10.46 3.73
C LEU A 27 -11.54 -9.61 2.57
N PRO A 28 -10.21 -9.43 2.46
CA PRO A 28 -9.64 -8.67 1.37
C PRO A 28 -9.77 -9.44 0.05
N ALA A 29 -10.16 -8.75 -1.01
CA ALA A 29 -9.95 -9.26 -2.37
C ALA A 29 -8.46 -9.26 -2.74
N ARG A 30 -7.72 -8.27 -2.22
CA ARG A 30 -6.26 -8.23 -2.25
C ARG A 30 -5.71 -7.64 -0.94
N LEU A 31 -4.61 -8.24 -0.47
CA LEU A 31 -3.77 -7.72 0.59
C LEU A 31 -2.32 -7.93 0.16
N PHE A 32 -1.54 -6.85 0.03
CA PHE A 32 -0.14 -6.93 -0.38
C PHE A 32 0.68 -5.76 0.17
N PHE A 33 1.99 -5.95 0.17
CA PHE A 33 2.97 -4.89 0.45
C PHE A 33 3.57 -4.38 -0.85
N LEU A 34 3.78 -3.07 -0.95
CA LEU A 34 4.59 -2.52 -2.03
C LEU A 34 6.06 -2.92 -1.80
N ARG A 35 6.73 -3.38 -2.85
CA ARG A 35 8.07 -3.96 -2.73
C ARG A 35 9.06 -2.97 -2.13
N ASP A 36 9.83 -3.44 -1.15
CA ASP A 36 10.87 -2.67 -0.47
C ASP A 36 10.34 -1.40 0.23
N THR A 37 9.08 -1.42 0.69
CA THR A 37 8.47 -0.34 1.46
C THR A 37 7.73 -0.85 2.70
N SER A 38 7.37 0.08 3.60
CA SER A 38 6.48 -0.18 4.74
C SER A 38 4.99 -0.08 4.37
N THR A 39 4.67 0.15 3.10
CA THR A 39 3.30 0.38 2.66
C THR A 39 2.59 -0.94 2.43
N ALA A 40 1.49 -1.16 3.13
CA ALA A 40 0.57 -2.26 2.88
C ALA A 40 -0.75 -1.73 2.32
N ILE A 41 -1.34 -2.47 1.40
CA ILE A 41 -2.62 -2.14 0.77
C ILE A 41 -3.59 -3.29 1.02
N TYR A 42 -4.78 -2.97 1.52
CA TYR A 42 -5.89 -3.88 1.75
C TYR A 42 -7.07 -3.38 0.91
N HIS A 43 -7.64 -4.23 0.06
CA HIS A 43 -8.81 -3.91 -0.75
C HIS A 43 -10.03 -4.67 -0.26
N ASP A 44 -10.98 -3.93 0.33
CA ASP A 44 -12.33 -4.40 0.61
C ASP A 44 -13.17 -4.21 -0.65
N VAL A 45 -13.40 -5.30 -1.40
CA VAL A 45 -14.22 -5.25 -2.61
C VAL A 45 -15.71 -5.18 -2.32
N ILE A 46 -16.14 -5.61 -1.13
CA ILE A 46 -17.55 -5.62 -0.74
C ILE A 46 -18.02 -4.19 -0.47
N GLU A 47 -17.21 -3.42 0.27
CA GLU A 47 -17.46 -2.00 0.54
C GLU A 47 -16.86 -1.08 -0.54
N GLY A 48 -16.04 -1.61 -1.46
CA GLY A 48 -15.36 -0.82 -2.49
C GLY A 48 -14.33 0.16 -1.92
N ILE A 49 -13.70 -0.19 -0.79
CA ILE A 49 -12.75 0.66 -0.06
C ILE A 49 -11.33 0.11 -0.20
N VAL A 50 -10.39 1.01 -0.48
CA VAL A 50 -8.95 0.71 -0.40
C VAL A 50 -8.41 1.29 0.89
N TYR A 51 -7.87 0.43 1.76
CA TYR A 51 -7.17 0.83 2.97
C TYR A 51 -5.66 0.75 2.74
N ILE A 52 -4.95 1.73 3.31
CA ILE A 52 -3.50 1.88 3.24
C ILE A 52 -2.95 1.90 4.66
N SER A 53 -1.88 1.15 4.87
CA SER A 53 -0.98 1.31 6.00
C SER A 53 0.35 1.84 5.48
N GLN A 54 0.97 2.77 6.22
CA GLN A 54 2.30 3.30 5.92
C GLN A 54 3.37 2.77 6.91
N ASP A 55 2.97 1.90 7.84
CA ASP A 55 3.73 1.46 9.00
C ASP A 55 3.69 -0.07 9.17
N GLU A 56 3.81 -0.79 8.05
CA GLU A 56 3.90 -2.26 8.00
C GLU A 56 2.64 -2.98 8.52
N GLY A 57 1.48 -2.33 8.40
CA GLY A 57 0.19 -2.88 8.82
C GLY A 57 -0.17 -2.62 10.28
N LYS A 58 0.56 -1.76 11.00
CA LYS A 58 0.26 -1.41 12.39
C LYS A 58 -0.97 -0.51 12.50
N SER A 59 -1.10 0.46 11.59
CA SER A 59 -2.28 1.32 11.47
C SER A 59 -2.78 1.39 10.03
N TRP A 60 -4.09 1.56 9.88
CA TRP A 60 -4.77 1.53 8.58
C TRP A 60 -5.71 2.73 8.46
N GLY A 61 -5.79 3.31 7.27
CA GLY A 61 -6.76 4.34 6.92
C GLY A 61 -7.20 4.22 5.46
N PRO A 62 -8.33 4.81 5.07
CA PRO A 62 -8.75 4.81 3.67
C PRO A 62 -7.75 5.56 2.79
N ALA A 63 -7.58 5.10 1.56
CA ALA A 63 -6.74 5.74 0.56
C ALA A 63 -7.21 7.17 0.26
N ALA A 64 -6.42 8.16 0.66
CA ALA A 64 -6.75 9.56 0.43
C ALA A 64 -6.78 9.87 -1.08
N GLY A 65 -7.95 10.28 -1.57
CA GLY A 65 -8.18 10.65 -2.98
C GLY A 65 -9.00 9.63 -3.77
N ILE A 66 -9.26 8.44 -3.23
CA ILE A 66 -10.20 7.47 -3.80
C ILE A 66 -11.55 7.62 -3.08
N PRO A 67 -12.66 7.91 -3.78
CA PRO A 67 -13.99 7.83 -3.19
C PRO A 67 -14.28 6.42 -2.67
N GLN A 68 -14.82 6.32 -1.46
CA GLN A 68 -15.25 5.04 -0.88
C GLN A 68 -16.41 4.47 -1.71
N GLY A 69 -16.42 3.15 -1.93
CA GLY A 69 -17.46 2.48 -2.71
C GLY A 69 -17.17 2.31 -4.20
N GLU A 70 -16.05 2.85 -4.70
CA GLU A 70 -15.78 2.84 -6.15
C GLU A 70 -14.74 1.81 -6.60
N ALA A 71 -13.84 1.38 -5.71
CA ALA A 71 -12.71 0.54 -6.10
C ALA A 71 -13.12 -0.92 -6.32
N VAL A 72 -12.93 -1.43 -7.53
CA VAL A 72 -13.22 -2.83 -7.90
C VAL A 72 -11.99 -3.69 -8.07
N MET A 73 -10.84 -3.10 -8.38
CA MET A 73 -9.56 -3.81 -8.47
C MET A 73 -8.44 -2.91 -7.97
N VAL A 74 -7.48 -3.48 -7.25
CA VAL A 74 -6.24 -2.80 -6.89
C VAL A 74 -5.05 -3.63 -7.37
N ILE A 75 -4.09 -2.98 -8.01
CA ILE A 75 -2.98 -3.61 -8.73
C ILE A 75 -1.71 -2.81 -8.50
N GLU A 76 -0.69 -3.44 -7.93
CA GLU A 76 0.66 -2.90 -7.81
C GLU A 76 1.38 -2.89 -9.17
N HIS A 77 2.23 -1.89 -9.39
CA HIS A 77 3.14 -1.95 -10.53
C HIS A 77 4.23 -3.01 -10.24
N PRO A 78 4.47 -3.97 -11.14
CA PRO A 78 5.36 -5.10 -10.88
C PRO A 78 6.85 -4.76 -10.84
N PHE A 79 7.25 -3.49 -11.04
CA PHE A 79 8.66 -3.10 -11.17
C PHE A 79 8.97 -1.82 -10.41
N ASP A 80 8.04 -0.87 -10.39
CA ASP A 80 8.17 0.38 -9.63
C ASP A 80 7.25 0.41 -8.40
N SER A 81 7.82 0.31 -7.20
CA SER A 81 7.03 0.34 -5.96
C SER A 81 6.44 1.71 -5.62
N ALA A 82 6.80 2.78 -6.34
CA ALA A 82 6.11 4.06 -6.22
C ALA A 82 4.67 4.01 -6.74
N TYR A 83 4.37 3.09 -7.65
CA TYR A 83 3.09 3.04 -8.37
C TYR A 83 2.20 1.86 -7.95
N ALA A 84 0.92 2.18 -7.78
CA ALA A 84 -0.18 1.22 -7.74
C ALA A 84 -1.42 1.89 -8.33
N PHE A 85 -2.37 1.08 -8.78
CA PHE A 85 -3.56 1.50 -9.49
C PHE A 85 -4.79 0.93 -8.81
N ALA A 86 -5.83 1.75 -8.66
CA ALA A 86 -7.15 1.34 -8.25
C ALA A 86 -8.11 1.63 -9.41
N LEU A 87 -8.74 0.58 -9.91
CA LEU A 87 -9.69 0.65 -11.01
C LEU A 87 -11.11 0.65 -10.44
N THR A 88 -12.00 1.37 -11.12
CA THR A 88 -13.43 1.46 -10.80
C THR A 88 -14.26 0.78 -11.89
N MET A 89 -15.58 0.68 -11.69
CA MET A 89 -16.50 0.24 -12.75
C MET A 89 -16.67 1.27 -13.88
N GLY A 90 -16.33 2.53 -13.62
CA GLY A 90 -16.48 3.63 -14.57
C GLY A 90 -15.24 3.82 -15.44
N THR A 91 -15.06 5.06 -15.89
CA THR A 91 -13.92 5.49 -16.70
C THR A 91 -12.88 6.27 -15.91
N THR A 92 -13.21 6.69 -14.69
CA THR A 92 -12.27 7.38 -13.79
C THR A 92 -11.63 6.38 -12.86
N HIS A 93 -10.30 6.38 -12.82
CA HIS A 93 -9.48 5.46 -12.04
C HIS A 93 -8.47 6.25 -11.22
N TYR A 94 -7.75 5.57 -10.34
CA TYR A 94 -6.83 6.23 -9.42
C TYR A 94 -5.46 5.57 -9.48
N ARG A 95 -4.42 6.38 -9.34
CA ARG A 95 -3.05 5.91 -9.17
C ARG A 95 -2.36 6.65 -8.05
N THR A 96 -1.47 5.94 -7.37
CA THR A 96 -0.43 6.57 -6.55
C THR A 96 0.88 6.61 -7.34
N GLU A 97 1.71 7.61 -7.05
CA GLU A 97 3.08 7.76 -7.55
C GLU A 97 4.06 7.98 -6.38
N ASP A 98 3.58 7.76 -5.15
CA ASP A 98 4.27 8.08 -3.90
C ASP A 98 4.06 6.99 -2.83
N ARG A 99 3.93 5.73 -3.27
CA ARG A 99 3.79 4.56 -2.39
C ARG A 99 2.53 4.63 -1.53
N GLY A 100 1.40 4.98 -2.15
CA GLY A 100 0.08 4.98 -1.55
C GLY A 100 -0.18 6.13 -0.58
N LYS A 101 0.70 7.14 -0.48
CA LYS A 101 0.48 8.30 0.40
C LYS A 101 -0.60 9.22 -0.15
N THR A 102 -0.60 9.44 -1.46
CA THR A 102 -1.64 10.17 -2.18
C THR A 102 -2.08 9.39 -3.42
N TRP A 103 -3.36 9.56 -3.76
CA TRP A 103 -3.95 8.99 -4.96
C TRP A 103 -4.55 10.09 -5.82
N ARG A 104 -4.28 10.03 -7.12
CA ARG A 104 -4.78 10.98 -8.11
C ARG A 104 -5.64 10.26 -9.14
N SER A 105 -6.71 10.92 -9.55
CA SER A 105 -7.57 10.38 -10.60
C SER A 105 -6.93 10.50 -11.98
N PHE A 106 -7.33 9.61 -12.88
CA PHE A 106 -7.09 9.70 -14.32
C PHE A 106 -8.25 9.04 -15.06
N ASP A 107 -8.53 9.49 -16.29
CA ASP A 107 -9.65 9.00 -17.08
C ASP A 107 -9.18 8.10 -18.23
N MET A 108 -9.99 7.09 -18.55
CA MET A 108 -9.86 6.23 -19.73
C MET A 108 -11.10 6.33 -20.61
N PRO A 109 -11.00 6.10 -21.93
CA PRO A 109 -12.15 6.21 -22.83
C PRO A 109 -13.20 5.11 -22.62
N VAL A 110 -12.85 4.01 -21.95
CA VAL A 110 -13.73 2.87 -21.68
C VAL A 110 -13.46 2.28 -20.28
N PRO A 111 -14.46 1.62 -19.67
CA PRO A 111 -14.27 0.87 -18.43
C PRO A 111 -13.24 -0.26 -18.56
N PRO A 112 -12.64 -0.72 -17.45
CA PRO A 112 -11.67 -1.81 -17.46
C PRO A 112 -12.36 -3.14 -17.78
N ALA A 113 -11.62 -4.05 -18.42
CA ALA A 113 -12.04 -5.43 -18.53
C ALA A 113 -12.06 -6.09 -17.14
N LEU A 114 -13.14 -6.81 -16.80
CA LEU A 114 -13.25 -7.55 -15.54
C LEU A 114 -12.53 -8.90 -15.63
N VAL A 115 -11.20 -8.82 -15.76
CA VAL A 115 -10.31 -9.98 -15.84
C VAL A 115 -9.22 -9.86 -14.77
N ALA A 116 -8.53 -10.96 -14.46
CA ALA A 116 -7.54 -10.99 -13.38
C ALA A 116 -6.36 -10.00 -13.58
N ARG A 117 -6.04 -9.66 -14.84
CA ARG A 117 -4.93 -8.79 -15.24
C ARG A 117 -5.37 -7.83 -16.35
N PRO A 118 -6.04 -6.72 -16.02
CA PRO A 118 -6.51 -5.75 -17.00
C PRO A 118 -5.42 -4.75 -17.42
N LEU A 119 -4.29 -4.70 -16.70
CA LEU A 119 -3.18 -3.80 -16.97
C LEU A 119 -1.96 -4.58 -17.49
N SER A 120 -1.29 -4.01 -18.49
CA SER A 120 0.00 -4.47 -19.00
C SER A 120 1.07 -3.45 -18.66
N PHE A 121 2.21 -3.92 -18.19
CA PHE A 121 3.35 -3.09 -17.79
C PHE A 121 4.54 -3.40 -18.68
N HIS A 122 5.23 -2.35 -19.12
CA HIS A 122 6.49 -2.46 -19.84
C HIS A 122 7.63 -2.16 -18.86
N SER A 123 8.76 -2.81 -19.07
CA SER A 123 10.01 -2.59 -18.32
C SER A 123 10.76 -1.38 -18.84
#